data_AF-A0A1Q7KQI7-F1
#
_entry.id   AF-A0A1Q7KQI7-F1
#
_cell.length_a   1.000
_cell.length_b   1.000
_cell.length_c   1.000
_cell.angle_alpha   90.00
_cell.angle_beta   90.00
_cell.angle_gamma   90.00
#
_symmetry.space_group_name_H-M   'P 1'
#
loop_
_entity.id
_entity.type
_entity.pdbx_description
1 polymer ?
#
loop_
_entity_poly.entity_id
_entity_poly.type
_entity_poly.pdbx_seq_one_letter_code
_entity_poly.pdbx_strand_id
1 'polypeptide(L)'
;MLVWTLDSKGQKVAAPVRKTSSVPVPPAHRMIHLVLKDGRDLWASPGHPTVDGHTVGELRQTAIYDSAVVSYSELVPYGDTNTYDLLPAGNTGFYWANGIPLASTLR
;
A
#
# COMPACT_ATOMS: atom_id res chain seq x y z
N MET A 1 13.11 5.29 12.24
CA MET A 1 12.41 4.01 11.98
C MET A 1 12.85 3.49 10.62
N LEU A 2 13.11 2.18 10.51
CA LEU A 2 13.43 1.51 9.25
C LEU A 2 12.18 0.83 8.69
N VAL A 3 12.05 0.80 7.37
CA VAL A 3 11.01 0.09 6.64
C VAL A 3 11.64 -0.68 5.48
N TRP A 4 10.95 -1.72 5.00
CA TRP A 4 11.36 -2.41 3.79
C TRP A 4 10.99 -1.57 2.56
N THR A 5 11.91 -1.47 1.60
CA THR A 5 11.76 -0.80 0.30
C THR A 5 12.45 -1.61 -0.79
N LEU A 6 12.24 -1.23 -2.06
CA LEU A 6 13.01 -1.74 -3.20
C LEU A 6 14.10 -0.74 -3.57
N ASP A 7 15.32 -1.22 -3.74
CA ASP A 7 16.37 -0.44 -4.39
C ASP A 7 16.18 -0.37 -5.92
N SER A 8 17.04 0.37 -6.61
CA SER A 8 16.98 0.50 -8.07
C SER A 8 17.30 -0.79 -8.84
N LYS A 9 17.73 -1.84 -8.15
CA LYS A 9 17.99 -3.18 -8.71
C LYS A 9 16.85 -4.15 -8.42
N GLY A 10 15.77 -3.70 -7.79
CA GLY A 10 14.65 -4.54 -7.38
C GLY A 10 14.94 -5.42 -6.16
N GLN A 11 15.96 -5.08 -5.36
CA GLN A 11 16.30 -5.82 -4.14
C GLN A 11 15.53 -5.24 -2.96
N LYS A 12 14.96 -6.13 -2.14
CA LYS A 12 14.31 -5.75 -0.88
C LYS A 12 15.37 -5.36 0.15
N VAL A 13 15.38 -4.10 0.56
CA VAL A 13 16.35 -3.53 1.50
C VAL A 13 15.66 -2.75 2.61
N ALA A 14 16.30 -2.63 3.77
CA ALA A 14 15.81 -1.78 4.85
C ALA A 14 16.32 -0.35 4.66
N ALA A 15 15.43 0.63 4.73
CA ALA A 15 15.79 2.04 4.59
C ALA A 15 15.08 2.92 5.63
N PRO A 16 15.70 4.04 6.06
CA PRO A 16 15.03 5.02 6.93
C PRO A 16 13.81 5.64 6.27
N VAL A 17 12.76 5.92 7.06
CA VAL A 17 11.66 6.78 6.60
C VAL A 17 12.16 8.22 6.47
N ARG A 18 11.97 8.85 5.30
CA ARG A 18 12.32 10.25 5.03
C ARG A 18 11.18 11.22 5.31
N LYS A 19 9.95 10.85 4.95
CA LYS A 19 8.75 11.66 5.16
C LYS A 19 7.59 10.78 5.58
N THR A 20 6.66 11.35 6.30
CA THR A 20 5.37 10.76 6.64
C THR A 20 4.29 11.78 6.37
N SER A 21 3.09 11.33 6.04
CA SER A 21 1.90 12.15 5.98
C SER A 21 0.79 11.56 6.85
N SER A 22 -0.10 12.45 7.29
CA SER A 22 -1.36 12.08 7.89
C SER A 22 -2.42 13.01 7.31
N VAL A 23 -3.43 12.42 6.67
CA VAL A 23 -4.47 13.16 5.96
C VAL A 23 -5.81 12.87 6.63
N PRO A 24 -6.53 13.88 7.15
CA PRO A 24 -7.88 13.68 7.67
C PRO A 24 -8.79 13.10 6.59
N VAL A 25 -9.62 12.11 6.96
CA VAL A 25 -10.60 11.55 6.04
C VAL A 25 -11.94 12.27 6.16
N PRO A 26 -12.69 12.43 5.05
CA PRO A 26 -14.05 12.94 5.13
C PRO A 26 -14.97 11.95 5.87
N PRO A 27 -16.13 12.40 6.38
CA PRO A 27 -17.16 11.50 6.89
C PRO A 27 -17.51 10.42 5.86
N ALA A 28 -17.78 9.20 6.34
CA ALA A 28 -18.09 8.03 5.52
C ALA A 28 -16.98 7.65 4.50
N HIS A 29 -15.72 7.92 4.83
CA HIS A 29 -14.60 7.41 4.04
C HIS A 29 -14.64 5.88 3.92
N ARG A 30 -14.22 5.37 2.76
CA ARG A 30 -14.17 3.94 2.47
C ARG A 30 -12.77 3.57 2.01
N MET A 31 -12.35 2.37 2.39
CA MET A 31 -11.08 1.78 1.97
C MET A 31 -11.32 0.49 1.23
N ILE A 32 -10.39 0.11 0.36
CA ILE A 32 -10.31 -1.26 -0.13
C ILE A 32 -9.77 -2.12 1.00
N HIS A 33 -10.51 -3.14 1.40
CA HIS A 33 -9.97 -4.26 2.15
C HIS A 33 -9.49 -5.29 1.12
N LEU A 34 -8.17 -5.35 0.96
CA LEU A 34 -7.48 -6.28 0.08
C LEU A 34 -7.04 -7.49 0.90
N VAL A 35 -7.33 -8.69 0.43
CA VAL A 35 -6.78 -9.94 0.98
C VAL A 35 -6.18 -10.75 -0.15
N LEU A 36 -4.96 -11.24 0.08
CA LEU A 36 -4.22 -12.14 -0.79
C LEU A 36 -4.38 -13.59 -0.29
N LYS A 37 -4.33 -14.57 -1.21
CA LYS A 37 -4.49 -16.00 -0.89
C LYS A 37 -3.42 -16.56 0.04
N ASP A 38 -2.28 -15.89 0.17
CA ASP A 38 -1.21 -16.25 1.10
C ASP A 38 -1.42 -15.70 2.53
N GLY A 39 -2.58 -15.06 2.78
CA GLY A 39 -3.00 -14.60 4.10
C GLY A 39 -2.64 -13.15 4.41
N ARG A 40 -1.92 -12.45 3.53
CA ARG A 40 -1.65 -11.01 3.68
C ARG A 40 -2.91 -10.19 3.41
N ASP A 41 -3.14 -9.16 4.20
CA ASP A 41 -4.25 -8.23 4.05
C ASP A 41 -3.85 -6.76 4.24
N LEU A 42 -4.65 -5.84 3.73
CA LEU A 42 -4.40 -4.40 3.83
C LEU A 42 -5.71 -3.63 3.67
N TRP A 43 -5.83 -2.53 4.42
CA TRP A 43 -6.78 -1.46 4.16
C TRP A 43 -6.05 -0.27 3.56
N ALA A 44 -6.46 0.16 2.36
CA ALA A 44 -5.90 1.34 1.72
C ALA A 44 -6.96 2.13 0.96
N SER A 45 -6.74 3.43 0.80
CA SER A 45 -7.58 4.25 -0.06
C SER A 45 -7.53 3.71 -1.51
N PRO A 46 -8.64 3.71 -2.26
CA PRO A 46 -8.69 3.08 -3.59
C PRO A 46 -7.64 3.62 -4.57
N GLY A 47 -7.32 4.91 -4.51
CA GLY A 47 -6.33 5.55 -5.38
C GLY A 47 -4.88 5.40 -4.93
N HIS A 48 -4.60 4.66 -3.84
CA HIS A 48 -3.22 4.49 -3.39
C HIS A 48 -2.44 3.65 -4.42
N PRO A 49 -1.24 4.07 -4.86
CA PRO A 49 -0.57 3.40 -5.96
C PRO A 49 0.04 2.05 -5.56
N THR A 50 -0.03 1.09 -6.48
CA THR A 50 0.70 -0.18 -6.41
C THR A 50 2.08 -0.03 -7.06
N VAL A 51 2.97 -1.00 -6.85
CA VAL A 51 4.34 -0.95 -7.40
C VAL A 51 4.41 -1.21 -8.91
N ASP A 52 3.36 -1.77 -9.49
CA ASP A 52 3.22 -2.09 -10.91
C ASP A 52 2.49 -0.99 -11.72
N GLY A 53 2.25 0.18 -11.11
CA GLY A 53 1.71 1.36 -11.80
C GLY A 53 0.18 1.44 -11.84
N HIS A 54 -0.51 0.55 -11.14
CA HIS A 54 -1.95 0.59 -10.92
C HIS A 54 -2.28 1.27 -9.58
N THR A 55 -3.55 1.19 -9.20
CA THR A 55 -4.05 1.58 -7.89
C THR A 55 -4.60 0.38 -7.14
N VAL A 56 -4.65 0.45 -5.80
CA VAL A 56 -5.20 -0.64 -4.98
C VAL A 56 -6.66 -0.94 -5.35
N GLY A 57 -7.45 0.07 -5.74
CA GLY A 57 -8.84 -0.10 -6.18
C GLY A 57 -9.01 -0.83 -7.51
N GLU A 58 -7.93 -0.99 -8.29
CA GLU A 58 -7.95 -1.76 -9.55
C GLU A 58 -7.61 -3.24 -9.34
N LEU A 59 -7.12 -3.62 -8.15
CA LEU A 59 -6.85 -5.02 -7.80
C LEU A 59 -8.18 -5.77 -7.61
N ARG A 60 -8.58 -6.52 -8.64
CA ARG A 60 -9.79 -7.36 -8.62
C ARG A 60 -9.49 -8.78 -8.14
N GLN A 61 -10.52 -9.49 -7.69
CA GLN A 61 -10.41 -10.91 -7.39
C GLN A 61 -9.77 -11.68 -8.57
N THR A 62 -8.96 -12.68 -8.25
CA THR A 62 -8.17 -13.51 -9.18
C THR A 62 -6.96 -12.82 -9.84
N ALA A 63 -6.80 -11.50 -9.72
CA ALA A 63 -5.56 -10.83 -10.12
C ALA A 63 -4.38 -11.35 -9.29
N ILE A 64 -3.18 -11.31 -9.86
CA ILE A 64 -1.95 -11.65 -9.16
C ILE A 64 -1.25 -10.34 -8.79
N TYR A 65 -0.97 -10.16 -7.50
CA TYR A 65 -0.22 -9.03 -6.97
C TYR A 65 0.84 -9.52 -5.99
N ASP A 66 2.08 -9.05 -6.15
CA ASP A 66 3.25 -9.50 -5.39
C ASP A 66 3.32 -11.03 -5.23
N SER A 67 3.23 -11.73 -6.39
CA SER A 67 3.25 -13.19 -6.51
C SER A 67 2.11 -13.95 -5.80
N ALA A 68 1.09 -13.27 -5.30
CA ALA A 68 -0.07 -13.88 -4.67
C ALA A 68 -1.39 -13.50 -5.35
N VAL A 69 -2.34 -14.43 -5.34
CA VAL A 69 -3.67 -14.20 -5.94
C VAL A 69 -4.52 -13.36 -4.99
N VAL A 70 -5.18 -12.32 -5.49
CA VAL A 70 -6.20 -11.57 -4.75
C VAL A 70 -7.41 -12.47 -4.50
N SER A 71 -7.69 -12.76 -3.22
CA SER A 71 -8.85 -13.55 -2.79
C SER A 71 -10.05 -12.66 -2.44
N TYR A 72 -9.81 -11.43 -1.99
CA TYR A 72 -10.85 -10.48 -1.63
C TYR A 72 -10.38 -9.05 -1.92
N SER A 73 -11.28 -8.23 -2.45
CA SER A 73 -11.05 -6.82 -2.71
C SER A 73 -12.39 -6.12 -2.77
N GLU A 74 -12.75 -5.44 -1.68
CA GLU A 74 -14.04 -4.76 -1.55
C GLU A 74 -13.88 -3.41 -0.86
N LEU A 75 -14.73 -2.46 -1.24
CA LEU A 75 -14.85 -1.19 -0.54
C LEU A 75 -15.58 -1.41 0.80
N VAL A 76 -14.94 -1.08 1.92
CA VAL A 76 -15.50 -1.19 3.28
C VAL A 76 -15.51 0.18 3.98
N PRO A 77 -16.44 0.43 4.93
CA PRO A 77 -16.40 1.63 5.75
C PRO A 77 -15.09 1.74 6.53
N TYR A 78 -14.54 2.95 6.61
CA TYR A 78 -13.36 3.26 7.42
C TYR A 78 -13.77 4.02 8.68
N GLY A 79 -13.41 3.48 9.85
CA GLY A 79 -13.83 4.02 11.15
C GLY A 79 -12.87 5.01 11.79
N ASP A 80 -11.66 5.16 11.24
CA ASP A 80 -10.63 6.05 11.76
C ASP A 80 -10.70 7.43 11.11
N THR A 81 -9.98 8.39 11.70
CA THR A 81 -10.05 9.81 11.36
C THR A 81 -9.04 10.25 10.30
N ASN A 82 -8.00 9.46 10.05
CA ASN A 82 -6.89 9.83 9.19
C ASN A 82 -6.37 8.64 8.39
N THR A 83 -5.91 8.88 7.16
CA THR A 83 -5.02 7.95 6.44
C THR A 83 -3.56 8.38 6.58
N TYR A 84 -2.66 7.45 6.30
CA TYR A 84 -1.23 7.64 6.45
C TYR A 84 -0.48 7.15 5.23
N ASP A 85 0.64 7.79 4.95
CA ASP A 85 1.62 7.39 3.95
C ASP A 85 3.02 7.68 4.47
N LEU A 86 4.03 6.99 3.93
CA LEU A 86 5.42 7.22 4.22
C LEU A 86 6.27 7.15 2.96
N LEU A 87 7.33 7.95 2.93
CA LEU A 87 8.35 7.91 1.89
C LEU A 87 9.63 7.33 2.48
N PRO A 88 10.07 6.14 2.06
CA PRO A 88 11.38 5.61 2.44
C PRO A 88 12.52 6.39 1.78
N ALA A 89 13.70 6.35 2.38
CA ALA A 89 14.92 6.74 1.69
C ALA A 89 15.21 5.78 0.54
N GLY A 90 15.57 6.32 -0.63
CA GLY A 90 15.84 5.55 -1.83
C GLY A 90 15.24 6.21 -3.06
N ASN A 91 15.22 5.48 -4.16
CA ASN A 91 14.86 6.03 -5.48
C ASN A 91 13.52 5.52 -6.01
N THR A 92 12.88 4.56 -5.33
CA THR A 92 11.63 3.94 -5.80
C THR A 92 10.40 4.53 -5.14
N GLY A 93 10.51 5.03 -3.90
CA GLY A 93 9.37 5.43 -3.08
C GLY A 93 8.48 4.26 -2.67
N PHE A 94 8.92 3.01 -2.89
CA PHE A 94 8.13 1.82 -2.58
C PHE A 94 8.32 1.39 -1.13
N TYR A 95 7.28 0.88 -0.50
CA TYR A 95 7.35 0.36 0.86
C TYR A 95 6.42 -0.83 1.05
N TRP A 96 6.65 -1.60 2.12
CA TRP A 96 5.74 -2.67 2.52
C TRP A 96 4.83 -2.21 3.66
N ALA A 97 3.52 -2.34 3.45
CA ALA A 97 2.50 -2.24 4.49
C ALA A 97 1.90 -3.63 4.71
N ASN A 98 1.99 -4.13 5.94
CA ASN A 98 1.52 -5.47 6.30
C ASN A 98 1.97 -6.59 5.32
N GLY A 99 3.22 -6.52 4.86
CA GLY A 99 3.75 -7.50 3.90
C GLY A 99 3.28 -7.32 2.46
N ILE A 100 2.51 -6.29 2.12
CA ILE A 100 2.08 -5.95 0.76
C ILE A 100 2.85 -4.71 0.26
N PRO A 101 3.52 -4.76 -0.90
CA PRO A 101 4.25 -3.63 -1.45
C PRO A 101 3.28 -2.56 -1.98
N LEU A 102 3.61 -1.29 -1.80
CA LEU A 102 2.90 -0.12 -2.31
C LEU A 102 3.90 0.92 -2.79
N ALA A 103 3.46 1.87 -3.60
CA ALA A 103 4.24 3.05 -3.93
C ALA A 103 3.70 4.27 -3.19
N SER A 104 4.59 5.03 -2.55
CA SER A 104 4.22 6.24 -1.83
C SER A 104 3.61 7.30 -2.75
N THR A 105 2.62 8.02 -2.23
CA THR A 105 2.07 9.22 -2.86
C THR A 105 2.94 10.46 -2.60
N LEU A 106 3.91 10.37 -1.69
CA LEU A 106 4.81 11.46 -1.33
C LEU A 106 5.99 11.56 -2.30
N ARG A 107 6.51 12.78 -2.46
CA ARG A 107 7.70 13.10 -3.27
C ARG A 107 8.80 13.72 -2.43
#